data_AF-A0A2R6GYS2-F1
#
_entry.id   AF-A0A2R6GYS2-F1
#
_cell.length_a   1.000
_cell.length_b   1.000
_cell.length_c   1.000
_cell.angle_alpha   90.00
_cell.angle_beta   90.00
_cell.angle_gamma   90.00
#
_symmetry.space_group_name_H-M   'P 1'
#
loop_
_entity.id
_entity.type
_entity.pdbx_description
1 polymer ?
#
loop_
_entity_poly.entity_id
_entity_poly.type
_entity_poly.pdbx_seq_one_letter_code
_entity_poly.pdbx_strand_id
1 'polypeptide(L)'
;MTLITEYANYDAFVREWHSETLADDDISLEKARDRGRLNEQQSRQLWQLLGLLDPDELLIQLPEWLADEKGGSMDRTPSMFVGTITRETDDAILFENSAAARPLIQLAHKIHSLEKGIENIGTDTDHHERLAKQLQDHQQQFCDRDDLPSLSDEWLPKSQLVAAVRRRE
;
A
#
# COMPACT_ATOMS: atom_id res chain seq x y z
N MET A 1 21.80 -1.85 -6.47
CA MET A 1 20.73 -2.78 -6.05
C MET A 1 19.53 -2.46 -6.92
N THR A 2 19.02 -3.41 -7.70
CA THR A 2 17.86 -3.16 -8.56
C THR A 2 16.61 -3.25 -7.67
N LEU A 3 15.83 -2.17 -7.60
CA LEU A 3 14.51 -2.15 -6.98
C LEU A 3 13.58 -3.05 -7.81
N ILE A 4 13.64 -4.37 -7.63
CA ILE A 4 12.71 -5.30 -8.28
C ILE A 4 11.53 -5.46 -7.32
N THR A 5 10.40 -4.84 -7.69
CA THR A 5 9.47 -4.19 -6.75
C THR A 5 8.03 -4.23 -7.30
N GLU A 6 7.77 -5.10 -8.29
CA GLU A 6 6.51 -5.17 -9.02
C GLU A 6 5.91 -6.58 -8.95
N TYR A 7 4.59 -6.67 -8.73
CA TYR A 7 3.89 -7.97 -8.59
C TYR A 7 2.62 -8.03 -9.44
N ALA A 8 2.43 -9.15 -10.14
CA ALA A 8 1.24 -9.39 -10.97
C ALA A 8 0.13 -10.16 -10.25
N ASN A 9 0.44 -10.89 -9.17
CA ASN A 9 -0.55 -11.67 -8.43
C ASN A 9 -0.32 -11.64 -6.91
N TYR A 10 -1.39 -11.91 -6.17
CA TYR A 10 -1.44 -11.81 -4.71
C TYR A 10 -0.45 -12.75 -4.02
N ASP A 11 -0.30 -13.99 -4.49
CA ASP A 11 0.58 -14.97 -3.84
C ASP A 11 2.05 -14.58 -3.97
N ALA A 12 2.49 -14.07 -5.13
CA ALA A 12 3.84 -13.55 -5.31
C ALA A 12 4.11 -12.38 -4.37
N PHE A 13 3.13 -11.46 -4.26
CA PHE A 13 3.23 -10.34 -3.33
C PHE A 13 3.29 -10.78 -1.87
N VAL A 14 2.43 -11.70 -1.41
CA VAL A 14 2.45 -12.16 -0.01
C VAL A 14 3.78 -12.86 0.32
N ARG A 15 4.33 -13.65 -0.62
CA ARG A 15 5.63 -14.31 -0.42
C ARG A 15 6.75 -13.30 -0.23
N GLU A 16 6.82 -12.29 -1.09
CA GLU A 16 7.90 -11.31 -1.04
C GLU A 16 7.74 -10.34 0.12
N TRP A 17 6.51 -9.89 0.39
CA TRP A 17 6.19 -9.03 1.52
C TRP A 17 6.53 -9.67 2.87
N HIS A 18 6.30 -10.98 3.00
CA HIS A 18 6.67 -11.74 4.20
C HIS A 18 8.02 -12.44 4.06
N SER A 19 8.81 -12.17 3.02
CA SER A 19 10.04 -12.92 2.74
C SER A 19 11.03 -12.83 3.88
N GLU A 20 11.17 -11.66 4.53
CA GLU A 20 12.01 -11.51 5.73
C GLU A 20 11.52 -12.38 6.90
N THR A 21 10.21 -12.61 7.02
CA THR A 21 9.60 -13.47 8.06
C THR A 21 9.60 -14.95 7.67
N LEU A 22 9.73 -15.28 6.38
CA LEU A 22 9.69 -16.64 5.83
C LEU A 22 11.08 -17.21 5.50
N ALA A 23 12.07 -16.35 5.27
CA ALA A 23 13.43 -16.70 4.88
C ALA A 23 14.15 -17.52 5.96
N ASP A 24 13.77 -17.37 7.23
CA ASP A 24 14.37 -18.10 8.35
C ASP A 24 13.91 -19.55 8.46
N ASP A 25 12.87 -20.00 7.73
CA ASP A 25 12.26 -21.29 7.99
C ASP A 25 12.03 -22.24 6.79
N ASP A 26 12.33 -21.85 5.54
CA ASP A 26 12.07 -22.66 4.33
C ASP A 26 10.64 -23.27 4.33
N ILE A 27 9.66 -22.46 4.75
CA ILE A 27 8.26 -22.85 4.91
C ILE A 27 7.46 -22.38 3.70
N SER A 28 6.73 -23.30 3.07
CA SER A 28 5.73 -22.97 2.03
C SER A 28 4.65 -22.03 2.56
N LEU A 29 4.10 -21.17 1.70
CA LEU A 29 3.08 -20.17 2.09
C LEU A 29 1.87 -20.77 2.81
N GLU A 30 1.34 -21.92 2.38
CA GLU A 30 0.24 -22.64 3.04
C GLU A 30 0.59 -23.01 4.49
N LYS A 31 1.77 -23.58 4.71
CA LYS A 31 2.27 -23.91 6.05
C LYS A 31 2.58 -22.67 6.91
N ALA A 32 2.90 -21.52 6.31
CA ALA A 32 3.01 -20.26 7.02
C ALA A 32 1.64 -19.69 7.44
N ARG A 33 0.62 -19.86 6.57
CA ARG A 33 -0.79 -19.59 6.90
C ARG A 33 -1.25 -20.45 8.08
N ASP A 34 -1.05 -21.76 8.00
CA ASP A 34 -1.46 -22.71 9.05
C ASP A 34 -0.82 -22.41 10.40
N ARG A 35 0.42 -21.89 10.39
CA ARG A 35 1.17 -21.54 11.60
C ARG A 35 0.86 -20.12 12.12
N GLY A 36 -0.06 -19.39 11.48
CA GLY A 36 -0.42 -18.02 11.87
C GLY A 36 0.74 -17.02 11.76
N ARG A 37 1.75 -17.33 10.93
CA ARG A 37 2.94 -16.48 10.76
C ARG A 37 2.74 -15.37 9.74
N LEU A 38 1.65 -15.42 8.97
CA LEU A 38 1.28 -14.39 8.01
C LEU A 38 0.18 -13.52 8.60
N ASN A 39 0.40 -12.21 8.55
CA ASN A 39 -0.69 -11.27 8.75
C ASN A 39 -1.49 -11.13 7.44
N GLU A 40 -2.35 -12.11 7.15
CA GLU A 40 -3.12 -12.15 5.90
C GLU A 40 -4.06 -10.96 5.73
N GLN A 41 -4.62 -10.45 6.85
CA GLN A 41 -5.49 -9.30 6.81
C GLN A 41 -4.71 -8.07 6.33
N GLN A 42 -3.53 -7.82 6.91
CA GLN A 42 -2.69 -6.70 6.49
C GLN A 42 -2.22 -6.86 5.05
N SER A 43 -1.79 -8.06 4.63
CA SER A 43 -1.41 -8.30 3.24
C SER A 43 -2.57 -8.11 2.27
N ARG A 44 -3.78 -8.55 2.63
CA ARG A 44 -4.97 -8.34 1.79
C ARG A 44 -5.31 -6.86 1.68
N GLN A 45 -5.30 -6.12 2.78
CA GLN A 45 -5.56 -4.68 2.78
C GLN A 45 -4.51 -3.91 1.97
N LEU A 46 -3.24 -4.31 2.07
CA LEU A 46 -2.17 -3.71 1.28
C LEU A 46 -2.32 -4.06 -0.21
N TRP A 47 -2.67 -5.30 -0.55
CA TRP A 47 -2.97 -5.69 -1.93
C TRP A 47 -4.16 -4.91 -2.52
N GLN A 48 -5.19 -4.67 -1.70
CA GLN A 48 -6.34 -3.82 -2.06
C GLN A 48 -5.90 -2.38 -2.33
N LEU A 49 -5.02 -1.80 -1.50
CA LEU A 49 -4.42 -0.49 -1.77
C LEU A 49 -3.72 -0.48 -3.13
N LEU A 50 -2.82 -1.44 -3.39
CA LEU A 50 -2.07 -1.51 -4.64
C LEU A 50 -2.97 -1.64 -5.88
N GLY A 51 -4.16 -2.21 -5.73
CA GLY A 51 -5.15 -2.30 -6.79
C GLY A 51 -5.88 -1.00 -7.15
N LEU A 52 -5.75 0.04 -6.32
CA LEU A 52 -6.36 1.35 -6.53
C LEU A 52 -5.33 2.45 -6.86
N LEU A 53 -4.04 2.13 -6.80
CA LEU A 53 -2.99 3.07 -7.15
C LEU A 53 -2.98 3.35 -8.66
N ASP A 54 -2.59 4.57 -9.02
CA ASP A 54 -2.35 4.88 -10.43
C ASP A 54 -1.16 4.05 -10.98
N PRO A 55 -1.09 3.81 -12.29
CA PRO A 55 -0.06 2.94 -12.88
C PRO A 55 1.38 3.36 -12.60
N ASP A 56 1.63 4.65 -12.37
CA ASP A 56 2.96 5.20 -12.12
C ASP A 56 3.30 5.27 -10.62
N GLU A 57 2.34 4.95 -9.76
CA GLU A 57 2.50 5.02 -8.32
C GLU A 57 3.08 3.75 -7.70
N LEU A 58 3.83 3.95 -6.62
CA LEU A 58 4.43 2.91 -5.82
C LEU A 58 4.15 3.15 -4.34
N LEU A 59 4.00 2.05 -3.62
CA LEU A 59 4.11 2.03 -2.17
C LEU A 59 5.57 1.80 -1.80
N ILE A 60 6.16 2.69 -1.02
CA ILE A 60 7.50 2.51 -0.45
C ILE A 60 7.42 2.28 1.06
N GLN A 61 8.37 1.50 1.57
CA GLN A 61 8.59 1.31 2.99
C GLN A 61 9.99 1.82 3.35
N LEU A 62 10.01 2.68 4.36
CA LEU A 62 11.22 3.26 4.94
C LEU A 62 11.49 2.67 6.33
N PRO A 63 12.75 2.58 6.76
CA PRO A 63 13.06 2.29 8.15
C PRO A 63 12.60 3.45 9.03
N GLU A 64 12.18 3.17 10.27
CA GLU A 64 11.56 4.15 11.17
C GLU A 64 12.41 5.42 11.33
N TRP A 65 13.74 5.26 11.51
CA TRP A 65 14.65 6.39 11.68
C TRP A 65 14.67 7.33 10.45
N LEU A 66 14.58 6.78 9.24
CA LEU A 66 14.56 7.58 8.00
C LEU A 66 13.17 8.19 7.79
N ALA A 67 12.11 7.46 8.15
CA ALA A 67 10.77 8.01 8.15
C ALA A 67 10.67 9.22 9.09
N ASP A 68 11.17 9.12 10.32
CA ASP A 68 11.20 10.22 11.29
C ASP A 68 12.00 11.43 10.79
N GLU A 69 13.17 11.19 10.18
CA GLU A 69 13.98 12.25 9.58
C GLU A 69 13.23 12.99 8.46
N LYS A 70 12.46 12.25 7.65
CA LYS A 70 11.79 12.77 6.45
C LYS A 70 10.37 13.26 6.69
N GLY A 71 9.65 12.75 7.68
CA GLY A 71 8.24 13.10 7.96
C GLY A 71 8.07 14.30 8.90
N GLY A 72 9.16 14.80 9.48
CA GLY A 72 9.11 15.84 10.52
C GLY A 72 8.62 15.30 11.86
N SER A 73 8.64 16.15 12.89
CA SER A 73 8.28 15.75 14.27
C SER A 73 6.79 15.42 14.40
N MET A 74 6.41 14.18 14.16
CA MET A 74 5.09 13.61 14.46
C MET A 74 5.19 12.63 15.64
N ASP A 75 4.13 12.53 16.45
CA ASP A 75 4.08 11.57 17.58
C ASP A 75 4.24 10.11 17.13
N ARG A 76 3.90 9.81 15.87
CA ARG A 76 4.14 8.53 15.19
C ARG A 76 4.31 8.75 13.69
N THR A 77 5.54 8.75 13.20
CA THR A 77 5.80 8.94 11.78
C THR A 77 5.38 7.70 10.98
N PRO A 78 4.64 7.86 9.86
CA PRO A 78 4.35 6.73 8.98
C PRO A 78 5.64 6.15 8.41
N SER A 79 5.79 4.83 8.42
CA SER A 79 6.93 4.15 7.78
C SER A 79 6.65 3.72 6.33
N MET A 80 5.42 3.93 5.86
CA MET A 80 5.00 3.57 4.49
C MET A 80 4.34 4.76 3.80
N PHE A 81 4.73 5.00 2.56
CA PHE A 81 4.25 6.12 1.74
C PHE A 81 3.88 5.65 0.33
N VAL A 82 2.92 6.31 -0.28
CA VAL A 82 2.50 6.14 -1.68
C VAL A 82 2.89 7.39 -2.45
N GLY A 83 3.34 7.25 -3.69
CA GLY A 83 3.79 8.36 -4.52
C GLY A 83 4.43 7.86 -5.81
N THR A 84 5.04 8.76 -6.58
CA THR A 84 5.60 8.45 -7.91
C THR A 84 7.10 8.69 -7.94
N ILE A 85 7.85 7.77 -8.56
CA ILE A 85 9.28 8.01 -8.85
C ILE A 85 9.37 8.88 -10.10
N THR A 86 9.79 10.13 -9.94
CA THR A 86 9.93 11.08 -11.06
C THR A 86 11.35 11.15 -11.60
N ARG A 87 12.34 10.81 -10.77
CA ARG A 87 13.75 10.78 -11.15
C ARG A 87 14.51 9.71 -10.41
N GLU A 88 15.49 9.13 -11.10
CA GLU A 88 16.37 8.10 -10.57
C GLU A 88 17.83 8.46 -10.86
N THR A 89 18.70 8.30 -9.86
CA THR A 89 20.16 8.30 -10.00
C THR A 89 20.69 6.92 -9.62
N ASP A 90 22.00 6.68 -9.67
CA ASP A 90 22.56 5.40 -9.24
C ASP A 90 22.27 5.11 -7.75
N ASP A 91 22.31 6.14 -6.90
CA ASP A 91 22.25 6.00 -5.44
C ASP A 91 20.90 6.35 -4.82
N ALA A 92 20.07 7.15 -5.50
CA ALA A 92 18.83 7.70 -4.93
C ALA A 92 17.68 7.78 -5.94
N ILE A 93 16.47 7.89 -5.43
CA ILE A 93 15.25 8.21 -6.19
C ILE A 93 14.66 9.51 -5.67
N LEU A 94 14.01 10.25 -6.56
CA LEU A 94 13.11 11.35 -6.21
C LEU A 94 11.68 10.81 -6.24
N PHE A 95 11.03 10.84 -5.08
CA PHE A 95 9.71 10.25 -4.85
C PHE A 95 8.68 11.33 -4.54
N GLU A 96 8.01 11.82 -5.58
CA GLU A 96 7.09 12.95 -5.51
C GLU A 96 5.64 12.55 -5.23
N ASN A 97 4.85 13.54 -4.82
CA ASN A 97 3.43 13.40 -4.48
C ASN A 97 3.21 12.36 -3.38
N SER A 98 4.15 12.33 -2.43
CA SER A 98 4.16 11.34 -1.37
C SER A 98 3.01 11.55 -0.37
N ALA A 99 2.35 10.46 0.03
CA ALA A 99 1.29 10.46 1.02
C ALA A 99 1.37 9.22 1.92
N ALA A 100 1.06 9.36 3.20
CA ALA A 100 1.07 8.27 4.15
C ALA A 100 0.13 7.14 3.70
N ALA A 101 0.66 5.92 3.64
CA ALA A 101 -0.08 4.79 3.08
C ALA A 101 -1.20 4.31 4.01
N ARG A 102 -1.04 4.42 5.33
CA ARG A 102 -1.97 3.80 6.29
C ARG A 102 -3.41 4.30 6.16
N PRO A 103 -3.68 5.62 6.06
CA PRO A 103 -5.02 6.13 5.75
C PRO A 103 -5.57 5.59 4.42
N LEU A 104 -4.73 5.54 3.38
CA LEU A 104 -5.11 5.03 2.05
C LEU A 104 -5.45 3.53 2.08
N ILE A 105 -4.69 2.72 2.83
CA ILE A 105 -5.00 1.29 3.05
C ILE A 105 -6.40 1.13 3.66
N GLN A 106 -6.76 1.97 4.64
CA GLN A 106 -8.06 1.91 5.28
C GLN A 106 -9.19 2.30 4.31
N LEU A 107 -8.98 3.32 3.47
CA LEU A 107 -9.93 3.73 2.44
C LEU A 107 -10.08 2.64 1.38
N ALA A 108 -8.97 2.10 0.87
CA ALA A 108 -8.97 1.01 -0.10
C ALA A 108 -9.75 -0.20 0.40
N HIS A 109 -9.56 -0.55 1.67
CA HIS A 109 -10.30 -1.64 2.30
C HIS A 109 -11.82 -1.38 2.36
N LYS A 110 -12.24 -0.15 2.69
CA LYS A 110 -13.66 0.25 2.69
C LYS A 110 -14.27 0.20 1.29
N ILE A 111 -13.55 0.73 0.29
CA ILE A 111 -13.96 0.69 -1.12
C ILE A 111 -14.23 -0.75 -1.55
N HIS A 112 -13.26 -1.65 -1.39
CA HIS A 112 -13.43 -3.06 -1.75
C HIS A 112 -14.56 -3.75 -1.00
N SER A 113 -14.76 -3.40 0.28
CA SER A 113 -15.85 -3.96 1.09
C SER A 113 -17.23 -3.50 0.58
N LEU A 114 -17.34 -2.24 0.14
CA LEU A 114 -18.56 -1.68 -0.42
C LEU A 114 -18.86 -2.24 -1.82
N GLU A 115 -17.86 -2.36 -2.68
CA GLU A 115 -18.00 -3.00 -4.00
C GLU A 115 -18.55 -4.42 -3.87
N LYS A 116 -17.99 -5.21 -2.95
CA LYS A 116 -18.50 -6.55 -2.64
C LYS A 116 -19.88 -6.54 -1.99
N GLY A 117 -20.19 -5.53 -1.18
CA GLY A 117 -21.54 -5.34 -0.65
C GLY A 117 -22.56 -5.11 -1.77
N ILE A 118 -22.26 -4.21 -2.69
CA ILE A 118 -23.10 -3.84 -3.84
C ILE A 118 -23.32 -5.03 -4.78
N GLU A 119 -22.26 -5.76 -5.13
CA GLU A 119 -22.34 -6.98 -5.96
C GLU A 119 -23.31 -8.03 -5.36
N ASN A 120 -23.43 -8.08 -4.03
CA ASN A 120 -24.23 -9.07 -3.31
C ASN A 120 -25.66 -8.62 -3.00
N ILE A 121 -26.04 -7.39 -3.39
CA ILE A 121 -27.39 -6.87 -3.19
C ILE A 121 -28.27 -7.22 -4.39
N GLY A 122 -29.44 -7.81 -4.10
CA GLY A 122 -30.48 -8.10 -5.09
C GLY A 122 -31.20 -6.84 -5.56
N THR A 123 -32.52 -6.91 -5.75
CA THR A 123 -33.32 -5.81 -6.35
C THR A 123 -33.70 -4.68 -5.36
N ASP A 124 -32.98 -4.49 -4.26
CA ASP A 124 -33.23 -3.38 -3.31
C ASP A 124 -32.56 -2.10 -3.82
N THR A 125 -33.32 -1.33 -4.61
CA THR A 125 -32.86 -0.12 -5.30
C THR A 125 -32.45 1.00 -4.36
N ASP A 126 -33.19 1.20 -3.25
CA ASP A 126 -32.91 2.28 -2.30
C ASP A 126 -31.62 2.00 -1.51
N HIS A 127 -31.40 0.73 -1.15
CA HIS A 127 -30.16 0.32 -0.51
C HIS A 127 -28.96 0.41 -1.45
N HIS A 128 -29.16 0.05 -2.73
CA HIS A 128 -28.15 0.15 -3.77
C HIS A 128 -27.69 1.59 -4.01
N GLU A 129 -28.62 2.55 -4.18
CA GLU A 129 -28.28 3.96 -4.39
C GLU A 129 -27.45 4.55 -3.23
N ARG A 130 -27.81 4.20 -1.99
CA ARG A 130 -27.09 4.68 -0.81
C ARG A 130 -25.65 4.16 -0.76
N LEU A 131 -25.44 2.87 -1.07
CA LEU A 131 -24.10 2.28 -1.08
C LEU A 131 -23.27 2.77 -2.26
N ALA A 132 -23.87 2.96 -3.42
CA ALA A 132 -23.20 3.57 -4.57
C ALA A 132 -22.69 4.98 -4.25
N LYS A 133 -23.49 5.79 -3.53
CA LYS A 133 -23.05 7.10 -3.06
C LYS A 133 -21.88 7.00 -2.08
N GLN A 134 -21.95 6.10 -1.10
CA GLN A 134 -20.85 5.89 -0.15
C GLN A 134 -19.56 5.41 -0.83
N LEU A 135 -19.68 4.55 -1.84
CA LEU A 135 -18.56 4.11 -2.66
C LEU A 135 -17.92 5.30 -3.37
N GLN A 136 -18.72 6.13 -4.03
CA GLN A 136 -18.24 7.33 -4.71
C GLN A 136 -17.56 8.31 -3.73
N ASP A 137 -18.14 8.53 -2.56
CA ASP A 137 -17.56 9.40 -1.52
C ASP A 137 -16.18 8.89 -1.08
N HIS A 138 -16.02 7.58 -0.87
CA HIS A 138 -14.73 7.00 -0.48
C HIS A 138 -13.71 6.95 -1.62
N GLN A 139 -14.15 6.73 -2.87
CA GLN A 139 -13.27 6.85 -4.03
C GLN A 139 -12.74 8.29 -4.17
N GLN A 140 -13.60 9.29 -3.98
CA GLN A 140 -13.17 10.69 -4.00
C GLN A 140 -12.17 11.00 -2.88
N GLN A 141 -12.40 10.48 -1.66
CA GLN A 141 -11.47 10.59 -0.53
C GLN A 141 -10.14 9.87 -0.78
N PHE A 142 -10.12 8.82 -1.57
CA PHE A 142 -8.89 8.11 -1.91
C PHE A 142 -8.02 8.91 -2.89
N CYS A 143 -8.67 9.61 -3.82
CA CYS A 143 -7.99 10.51 -4.76
C CYS A 143 -7.50 11.80 -4.11
N ASP A 144 -8.19 12.27 -3.07
CA ASP A 144 -7.78 13.45 -2.29
C ASP A 144 -6.72 13.07 -1.25
N ARG A 145 -5.53 13.64 -1.37
CA ARG A 145 -4.35 13.31 -0.55
C ARG A 145 -3.74 14.52 0.12
N ASP A 146 -4.31 15.72 -0.09
CA ASP A 146 -3.71 16.98 0.30
C ASP A 146 -3.56 17.10 1.83
N ASP A 147 -4.45 16.45 2.58
CA ASP A 147 -4.45 16.44 4.05
C ASP A 147 -3.61 15.30 4.67
N LEU A 148 -2.99 14.44 3.85
CA LEU A 148 -2.23 13.29 4.35
C LEU A 148 -0.77 13.69 4.64
N PRO A 149 -0.17 13.14 5.70
CA PRO A 149 1.26 13.31 5.95
C PRO A 149 2.10 12.87 4.76
N SER A 150 3.01 13.73 4.31
CA SER A 150 3.93 13.51 3.20
C SER A 150 5.38 13.54 3.65
N LEU A 151 6.30 13.16 2.78
CA LEU A 151 7.73 13.33 3.01
C LEU A 151 8.10 14.80 2.78
N SER A 152 8.89 15.38 3.68
CA SER A 152 9.40 16.75 3.56
C SER A 152 10.57 16.88 2.58
N ASP A 153 11.40 15.84 2.44
CA ASP A 153 12.46 15.73 1.44
C ASP A 153 12.34 14.40 0.69
N GLU A 154 11.91 14.51 -0.55
CA GLU A 154 11.51 13.40 -1.41
C GLU A 154 12.69 12.68 -2.08
N TRP A 155 13.95 13.09 -1.80
CA TRP A 155 15.13 12.31 -2.19
C TRP A 155 15.37 11.15 -1.22
N LEU A 156 15.24 9.91 -1.71
CA LEU A 156 15.36 8.69 -0.93
C LEU A 156 16.55 7.86 -1.39
N PRO A 157 17.53 7.55 -0.51
CA PRO A 157 18.63 6.65 -0.84
C PRO A 157 18.13 5.24 -1.09
N LYS A 158 18.45 4.65 -2.26
CA LYS A 158 18.00 3.29 -2.62
C LYS A 158 18.50 2.22 -1.66
N SER A 159 19.69 2.43 -1.10
CA SER A 159 20.32 1.52 -0.13
C SER A 159 19.58 1.46 1.21
N GLN A 160 18.68 2.41 1.47
CA GLN A 160 17.94 2.53 2.73
C GLN A 160 16.44 2.26 2.56
N LEU A 161 15.97 1.99 1.34
CA LEU A 161 14.59 1.55 1.11
C LEU A 161 14.44 0.11 1.60
N VAL A 162 13.46 -0.12 2.49
CA VAL A 162 13.10 -1.48 2.94
C VAL A 162 12.40 -2.20 1.79
N ALA A 163 11.43 -1.54 1.18
CA ALA A 163 10.72 -2.05 0.02
C ALA A 163 10.23 -0.90 -0.87
N ALA A 164 10.08 -1.17 -2.16
CA ALA A 164 9.14 -0.47 -3.02
C ALA A 164 8.21 -1.51 -3.65
N VAL A 165 6.96 -1.18 -3.86
CA VAL A 165 5.93 -2.13 -4.24
C VAL A 165 4.95 -1.48 -5.19
N ARG A 166 4.78 -2.09 -6.36
CA ARG A 166 3.77 -1.74 -7.35
C ARG A 166 3.05 -2.99 -7.81
N ARG A 167 1.75 -2.86 -8.13
CA ARG A 167 1.02 -3.92 -8.83
C ARG A 167 1.16 -3.73 -10.34
N ARG A 168 1.44 -4.81 -11.06
CA ARG A 168 1.28 -4.88 -12.52
C ARG A 168 0.01 -5.66 -12.86
N GLU A 169 -0.67 -5.21 -13.91
CA GLU A 169 -1.79 -5.94 -14.52
C GLU A 169 -1.31 -7.18 -15.30
#